data_AF-A0A7J2K9M1-F1
#
_entry.id   AF-A0A7J2K9M1-F1
#
_cell.length_a   1.000
_cell.length_b   1.000
_cell.length_c   1.000
_cell.angle_alpha   90.00
_cell.angle_beta   90.00
_cell.angle_gamma   90.00
#
_symmetry.space_group_name_H-M   'P 1'
#
loop_
_entity.id
_entity.type
_entity.pdbx_description
1 polymer ?
#
loop_
_entity_poly.entity_id
_entity_poly.type
_entity_poly.pdbx_seq_one_letter_code
_entity_poly.pdbx_strand_id
1 'polypeptide(L)'
;MIFGLFSTSRGVNMETLLKLPIYDTSQLESLSVGDLVYIEGIVVTLRDLGHRRALEYLRKGIPLPIDLRGLAVFHAGPIAVKRGNQWNIVSIGPTTSARMDQYVYELIARTG
;
A
#
# COMPACT_ATOMS: atom_id res chain seq x y z
N MET A 1 -30.00 22.59 10.16
CA MET A 1 -29.29 22.78 8.87
C MET A 1 -29.22 21.44 8.18
N ILE A 2 -30.03 21.29 7.14
CA ILE A 2 -30.13 20.08 6.31
C ILE A 2 -29.01 20.21 5.27
N PHE A 3 -27.98 19.37 5.34
CA PHE A 3 -27.03 19.22 4.23
C PHE A 3 -27.59 18.15 3.28
N GLY A 4 -27.89 18.61 2.07
CA GLY A 4 -28.83 17.98 1.15
C GLY A 4 -28.34 16.72 0.44
N LEU A 5 -29.34 16.01 -0.09
CA LEU A 5 -29.21 15.08 -1.21
C LEU A 5 -28.40 15.72 -2.34
N PHE A 6 -27.30 15.07 -2.74
CA PHE A 6 -26.86 15.10 -4.13
C PHE A 6 -26.96 13.68 -4.69
N SER A 7 -28.05 13.47 -5.43
CA SER A 7 -28.11 12.46 -6.47
C SER A 7 -27.21 12.92 -7.62
N THR A 8 -26.03 12.33 -7.76
CA THR A 8 -25.24 12.42 -8.99
C THR A 8 -25.44 11.15 -9.81
N SER A 9 -26.06 11.37 -10.97
CA SER A 9 -26.07 10.52 -12.14
C SER A 9 -24.73 9.83 -12.41
N ARG A 10 -24.78 8.53 -12.73
CA ARG A 10 -23.66 7.68 -13.17
C ARG A 10 -22.72 8.43 -14.14
N GLY A 11 -21.44 8.54 -13.78
CA GLY A 11 -20.40 9.05 -14.69
C GLY A 11 -19.12 9.60 -14.06
N VAL A 12 -19.03 9.73 -12.73
CA VAL A 12 -17.80 10.20 -12.05
C VAL A 12 -17.39 9.14 -11.02
N ASN A 13 -16.20 8.58 -11.18
CA ASN A 13 -15.60 7.66 -10.22
C ASN A 13 -15.42 8.38 -8.87
N MET A 14 -15.57 7.69 -7.75
CA MET A 14 -15.40 8.30 -6.43
C MET A 14 -13.91 8.65 -6.22
N GLU A 15 -13.64 9.85 -5.71
CA GLU A 15 -12.31 10.26 -5.27
C GLU A 15 -12.24 10.18 -3.74
N THR A 16 -11.21 9.53 -3.21
CA THR A 16 -11.04 9.37 -1.76
C THR A 16 -9.57 9.41 -1.32
N LEU A 17 -9.35 9.76 -0.05
CA LEU A 17 -8.05 9.82 0.59
C LEU A 17 -7.97 8.75 1.68
N LEU A 18 -7.00 7.85 1.57
CA LEU A 18 -6.66 6.86 2.58
C LEU A 18 -5.45 7.33 3.39
N LYS A 19 -5.63 7.40 4.72
CA LYS A 19 -4.55 7.73 5.66
C LYS A 19 -4.00 6.46 6.29
N LEU A 20 -2.69 6.26 6.17
CA LEU A 20 -1.99 5.10 6.71
C LEU A 20 -1.39 5.40 8.09
N PRO A 21 -1.35 4.43 9.02
CA PRO A 21 -1.91 3.08 8.92
C PRO A 21 -3.45 3.06 9.02
N ILE A 22 -4.07 2.20 8.22
CA ILE A 22 -5.52 1.95 8.25
C ILE A 22 -5.83 0.92 9.32
N TYR A 23 -6.63 1.31 10.31
CA TYR A 23 -7.15 0.40 11.34
C TYR A 23 -8.63 0.07 11.15
N ASP A 24 -9.38 0.95 10.49
CA ASP A 24 -10.78 0.76 10.15
C ASP A 24 -10.91 0.43 8.65
N THR A 25 -11.40 -0.77 8.35
CA THR A 25 -11.53 -1.27 6.97
C THR A 25 -12.77 -0.74 6.26
N SER A 26 -13.66 -0.02 6.94
CA SER A 26 -14.92 0.48 6.35
C SER A 26 -14.68 1.31 5.08
N GLN A 27 -13.62 2.13 5.06
CA GLN A 27 -13.25 2.89 3.87
C GLN A 27 -12.76 2.00 2.72
N LEU A 28 -12.00 0.94 3.02
CA LEU A 28 -11.51 -0.01 2.02
C LEU A 28 -12.65 -0.84 1.43
N GLU A 29 -13.59 -1.25 2.28
CA GLU A 29 -14.77 -2.03 1.89
C GLU A 29 -15.74 -1.22 1.00
N SER A 30 -15.71 0.12 1.10
CA SER A 30 -16.51 1.00 0.25
C SER A 30 -15.94 1.22 -1.17
N LEU A 31 -14.68 0.83 -1.41
CA LEU A 31 -14.01 1.05 -2.69
C LEU A 31 -14.57 0.14 -3.78
N SER A 32 -14.72 0.72 -4.97
CA SER A 32 -15.11 0.01 -6.19
C SER A 32 -14.04 0.15 -7.28
N VAL A 33 -14.04 -0.80 -8.22
CA VAL A 33 -13.14 -0.75 -9.38
C VAL A 33 -13.44 0.52 -10.18
N GLY A 34 -12.39 1.33 -10.41
CA GLY A 34 -12.47 2.60 -11.12
C GLY A 34 -12.31 3.82 -10.21
N ASP A 35 -12.43 3.66 -8.89
CA ASP A 35 -12.26 4.77 -7.94
C ASP A 35 -10.83 5.31 -7.94
N LEU A 36 -10.71 6.62 -7.74
CA LEU A 36 -9.45 7.31 -7.61
C LEU A 36 -9.08 7.43 -6.13
N VAL A 37 -7.95 6.84 -5.77
CA VAL A 37 -7.51 6.76 -4.37
C VAL A 37 -6.18 7.50 -4.21
N TYR A 38 -6.17 8.47 -3.30
CA TYR A 38 -4.97 9.10 -2.80
C TYR A 38 -4.53 8.41 -1.51
N ILE A 39 -3.21 8.28 -1.31
CA ILE A 39 -2.63 7.66 -0.12
C ILE A 39 -1.75 8.68 0.59
N GLU A 40 -1.99 8.90 1.88
CA GLU A 40 -1.19 9.75 2.75
C GLU A 40 -0.63 8.93 3.92
N GLY A 41 0.66 9.07 4.18
CA GLY A 41 1.35 8.38 5.28
C GLY A 41 2.53 7.54 4.80
N ILE A 42 2.86 6.50 5.57
CA ILE A 42 4.03 5.65 5.31
C ILE A 42 3.66 4.56 4.30
N VAL A 43 4.33 4.55 3.16
CA VAL A 43 4.22 3.50 2.14
C VAL A 43 5.52 2.71 2.10
N VAL A 44 5.42 1.38 2.12
CA VAL A 44 6.58 0.48 2.13
C VAL A 44 6.82 -0.05 0.73
N THR A 45 8.04 0.09 0.21
CA THR A 45 8.39 -0.53 -1.08
C THR A 45 8.82 -1.97 -0.88
N LEU A 46 8.19 -2.89 -1.60
CA LEU A 46 8.53 -4.32 -1.55
C LEU A 46 8.30 -4.96 -2.91
N ARG A 47 9.28 -5.68 -3.45
CA ARG A 47 9.18 -6.38 -4.74
C ARG A 47 10.03 -7.64 -4.73
N ASP A 48 9.75 -8.60 -5.60
CA ASP A 48 10.59 -9.76 -5.95
C ASP A 48 11.37 -10.35 -4.73
N LEU A 49 12.69 -10.11 -4.65
CA LEU A 49 13.58 -10.58 -3.58
C LEU A 49 13.17 -10.13 -2.17
N GLY A 50 12.57 -8.95 -2.05
CA GLY A 50 12.04 -8.42 -0.79
C GLY A 50 10.89 -9.27 -0.27
N HIS A 51 9.94 -9.64 -1.13
CA HIS A 51 8.84 -10.55 -0.76
C HIS A 51 9.38 -11.91 -0.32
N ARG A 52 10.32 -12.49 -1.10
CA ARG A 52 10.95 -13.77 -0.78
C ARG A 52 11.63 -13.74 0.59
N ARG A 53 12.42 -12.70 0.87
CA ARG A 53 13.13 -12.55 2.15
C ARG A 53 12.19 -12.29 3.32
N ALA A 54 11.16 -11.46 3.13
CA ALA A 54 10.16 -11.19 4.15
C ALA A 54 9.44 -12.48 4.56
N LEU A 55 8.99 -13.28 3.59
CA LEU A 55 8.35 -14.57 3.87
C LEU A 55 9.31 -15.57 4.51
N GLU A 56 10.58 -15.60 4.11
CA GLU A 56 11.58 -16.43 4.79
C GLU A 56 11.69 -16.10 6.29
N TYR A 57 11.71 -14.80 6.62
CA TYR A 57 11.80 -14.34 8.01
C TYR A 57 10.53 -14.72 8.78
N LEU A 58 9.36 -14.43 8.20
CA LEU A 58 8.07 -14.73 8.82
C LEU A 58 7.87 -16.24 9.05
N ARG A 59 8.28 -17.09 8.10
CA ARG A 59 8.24 -18.56 8.24
C ARG A 59 9.16 -19.08 9.35
N LYS A 60 10.24 -18.36 9.65
CA LYS A 60 11.18 -18.65 10.74
C LYS A 60 10.77 -18.01 12.08
N GLY A 61 9.64 -17.30 12.13
CA GLY A 61 9.21 -16.55 13.32
C GLY A 61 10.08 -15.33 13.64
N ILE A 62 10.88 -14.87 12.67
CA ILE A 62 11.71 -13.66 12.81
C ILE A 62 10.85 -12.45 12.46
N PRO A 63 10.77 -11.42 13.33
CA PRO A 63 9.99 -10.22 13.03
C PRO A 63 10.59 -9.45 11.85
N LEU A 64 9.73 -8.83 11.06
CA LEU A 64 10.15 -7.88 10.03
C LEU A 64 10.67 -6.59 10.70
N PRO A 65 11.59 -5.85 10.04
CA PRO A 65 12.10 -4.58 10.56
C PRO A 65 11.05 -3.46 10.62
N ILE A 66 9.88 -3.68 10.03
CA ILE A 66 8.73 -2.78 10.01
C ILE A 66 7.46 -3.60 10.18
N ASP A 67 6.51 -3.10 10.98
CA ASP A 67 5.17 -3.67 11.05
C ASP A 67 4.38 -3.21 9.82
N LEU A 68 3.91 -4.17 9.04
CA LEU A 68 3.18 -3.90 7.79
C LEU A 68 1.67 -3.73 8.02
N ARG A 69 1.16 -4.01 9.22
CA ARG A 69 -0.27 -3.96 9.50
C ARG A 69 -0.84 -2.56 9.25
N GLY A 70 -1.87 -2.50 8.40
CA GLY A 70 -2.52 -1.25 8.02
C GLY A 70 -1.72 -0.34 7.08
N LEU A 71 -0.49 -0.71 6.71
CA LEU A 71 0.32 0.03 5.73
C LEU A 71 0.05 -0.45 4.31
N ALA A 72 0.40 0.39 3.34
CA ALA A 72 0.38 0.02 1.93
C ALA A 72 1.76 -0.50 1.48
N VAL A 73 1.75 -1.62 0.78
CA VAL A 73 2.92 -2.13 0.05
C VAL A 73 2.88 -1.62 -1.38
N PHE A 74 3.91 -0.88 -1.77
CA PHE A 74 4.07 -0.40 -3.14
C PHE A 74 5.13 -1.24 -3.88
N HIS A 75 4.67 -1.94 -4.91
CA HIS A 75 5.54 -2.69 -5.82
C HIS A 75 6.38 -1.73 -6.67
N ALA A 76 7.51 -1.30 -6.13
CA ALA A 76 8.40 -0.33 -6.76
C ALA A 76 9.87 -0.59 -6.41
N GLY A 77 10.77 -0.12 -7.28
CA GLY A 77 12.20 -0.08 -7.03
C GLY A 77 12.68 1.38 -7.06
N PRO A 78 12.65 2.10 -5.93
CA PRO A 78 12.99 3.51 -5.91
C PRO A 78 14.47 3.75 -6.19
N ILE A 79 14.77 4.87 -6.85
CA ILE A 79 16.13 5.42 -6.92
C ILE A 79 16.26 6.39 -5.76
N ALA A 80 17.08 6.04 -4.77
CA ALA A 80 17.34 6.85 -3.59
C ALA A 80 18.77 7.38 -3.60
N VAL A 81 18.95 8.64 -3.22
CA VAL A 81 20.26 9.28 -3.06
C VAL A 81 20.42 9.73 -1.62
N LYS A 82 21.57 9.42 -1.03
CA LYS A 82 21.91 9.89 0.31
C LYS A 82 22.46 11.32 0.23
N ARG A 83 21.85 12.25 0.97
CA ARG A 83 22.35 13.62 1.15
C ARG A 83 22.56 13.86 2.64
N GLY A 84 23.82 13.97 3.06
CA GLY A 84 24.17 14.00 4.48
C GLY A 84 23.74 12.70 5.19
N ASN A 85 22.93 12.83 6.24
CA ASN A 85 22.41 11.69 7.00
C ASN A 85 20.99 11.25 6.60
N GLN A 86 20.46 11.77 5.49
CA GLN A 86 19.09 11.51 5.03
C GLN A 86 19.09 10.86 3.64
N TRP A 87 18.12 9.98 3.41
CA TRP A 87 17.83 9.40 2.09
C TRP A 87 16.73 10.21 1.42
N ASN A 88 16.96 10.59 0.16
CA ASN A 88 15.98 11.28 -0.67
C ASN A 88 15.60 10.39 -1.85
N ILE A 89 14.31 10.22 -2.08
CA ILE A 89 13.82 9.48 -3.24
C ILE A 89 13.84 10.42 -4.46
N VAL A 90 14.62 10.07 -5.47
CA VAL A 90 14.76 10.85 -6.71
C VAL A 90 13.69 10.44 -7.72
N SER A 91 13.40 9.15 -7.81
CA SER A 91 12.37 8.61 -8.69
C SER A 91 11.81 7.33 -8.12
N ILE A 92 10.50 7.14 -8.27
CA ILE A 92 9.79 5.93 -7.84
C ILE A 92 8.61 5.68 -8.77
N GLY A 93 8.80 4.75 -9.71
CA GLY A 93 7.74 4.23 -10.56
C GLY A 93 7.28 2.85 -10.09
N PRO A 94 6.03 2.45 -10.41
CA PRO A 94 5.56 1.09 -10.17
C PRO A 94 6.34 0.08 -11.01
N THR A 95 6.35 -1.16 -10.56
CA THR A 95 6.74 -2.33 -11.36
C THR A 95 5.54 -3.25 -11.55
N THR A 96 5.66 -4.26 -12.42
CA THR A 96 4.59 -5.21 -12.72
C THR A 96 4.22 -6.04 -11.48
N SER A 97 3.00 -5.82 -10.95
CA SER A 97 2.52 -6.50 -9.73
C SER A 97 2.40 -8.01 -9.85
N ALA A 98 2.06 -8.53 -11.04
CA ALA A 98 1.85 -9.96 -11.27
C ALA A 98 3.08 -10.84 -10.91
N ARG A 99 4.29 -10.27 -10.87
CA ARG A 99 5.49 -11.00 -10.44
C ARG A 99 5.44 -11.43 -8.96
N MET A 100 4.63 -10.74 -8.16
CA MET A 100 4.52 -10.97 -6.71
C MET A 100 3.34 -11.87 -6.33
N ASP A 101 2.46 -12.24 -7.25
CA ASP A 101 1.20 -12.97 -6.96
C ASP A 101 1.42 -14.24 -6.13
N GLN A 102 2.51 -14.97 -6.40
CA GLN A 102 2.89 -16.18 -5.65
C GLN A 102 3.22 -15.92 -4.16
N TYR A 103 3.52 -14.68 -3.78
CA TYR A 103 3.92 -14.27 -2.44
C TYR A 103 2.81 -13.50 -1.70
N VAL A 104 1.97 -12.75 -2.43
CA VAL A 104 1.01 -11.79 -1.85
C VAL A 104 0.04 -12.46 -0.88
N TYR A 105 -0.52 -13.63 -1.25
CA TYR A 105 -1.47 -14.34 -0.39
C TYR A 105 -0.89 -14.66 1.00
N GLU A 106 0.29 -15.28 1.05
CA GLU A 106 0.93 -15.63 2.32
C GLU A 106 1.41 -14.40 3.09
N LEU A 107 1.89 -13.37 2.38
CA LEU A 107 2.34 -12.13 3.01
C LEU A 107 1.18 -11.50 3.79
N ILE A 108 0.05 -11.22 3.11
CA ILE A 108 -1.15 -10.64 3.72
C ILE A 108 -1.64 -11.50 4.89
N ALA A 109 -1.74 -12.82 4.71
CA ALA A 109 -2.21 -13.72 5.77
C ALA A 109 -1.36 -13.64 7.06
N ARG A 110 -0.08 -13.28 6.95
CA ARG A 110 0.84 -13.17 8.09
C ARG A 110 0.99 -11.76 8.64
N THR A 111 0.71 -10.73 7.84
CA THR A 111 0.95 -9.33 8.21
C THR A 111 -0.32 -8.52 8.48
N GLY A 112 -1.49 -9.09 8.16
CA GLY A 112 -2.74 -8.35 8.06
C GLY A 112 -2.93 -7.76 6.67
#